data_AF-A0A524GIX4-F1
#
_entry.id   AF-A0A524GIX4-F1
#
_cell.length_a   1.000
_cell.length_b   1.000
_cell.length_c   1.000
_cell.angle_alpha   90.00
_cell.angle_beta   90.00
_cell.angle_gamma   90.00
#
_symmetry.space_group_name_H-M   'P 1'
#
loop_
_entity.id
_entity.type
_entity.pdbx_description
1 polymer ?
#
loop_
_entity_poly.entity_id
_entity_poly.type
_entity_poly.pdbx_seq_one_letter_code
_entity_poly.pdbx_strand_id
1 'polypeptide(L)'
;STELGADRIIPFISSRSIPRLSESKATARRERWQRIAVEASRQCGRASIPEVTGIVAFEEMLGLKKRGELGIVLWEDESERGIKAILSDERYRDSDNFFVIVGPEGGFLKEEVEKAIAHDFISASLGTLILRTETAPLAILSILQYEKGTFGTSGNRTG
;
A
#
# COMPACT_ATOMS: atom_id res chain seq x y z
N SER A 1 -6.60 4.86 -5.15
CA SER A 1 -5.12 4.77 -5.00
C SER A 1 -4.36 5.58 -6.04
N THR A 2 -4.66 5.43 -7.35
CA THR A 2 -3.99 6.21 -8.42
C THR A 2 -4.04 7.72 -8.22
N GLU A 3 -5.22 8.25 -7.90
CA GLU A 3 -5.44 9.68 -7.63
C GLU A 3 -4.74 10.18 -6.35
N LEU A 4 -4.43 9.26 -5.43
CA LEU A 4 -3.78 9.56 -4.15
C LEU A 4 -2.26 9.30 -4.20
N GLY A 5 -1.68 9.25 -5.39
CA GLY A 5 -0.22 9.25 -5.55
C GLY A 5 0.46 7.88 -5.61
N ALA A 6 -0.26 6.74 -5.45
CA ALA A 6 0.39 5.42 -5.53
C ALA A 6 1.13 5.22 -6.87
N ASP A 7 2.41 4.84 -6.84
CA ASP A 7 3.23 4.59 -8.05
C ASP A 7 3.21 3.13 -8.51
N ARG A 8 3.00 2.20 -7.59
CA ARG A 8 2.95 0.76 -7.87
C ARG A 8 1.88 0.11 -7.01
N ILE A 9 1.08 -0.75 -7.61
CA ILE A 9 0.05 -1.55 -6.94
C ILE A 9 0.40 -3.02 -7.16
N ILE A 10 0.64 -3.74 -6.07
CA ILE A 10 1.00 -5.16 -6.07
C ILE A 10 -0.15 -5.95 -5.47
N PRO A 11 -1.01 -6.57 -6.31
CA PRO A 11 -1.98 -7.52 -5.81
C PRO A 11 -1.25 -8.76 -5.28
N PHE A 12 -1.68 -9.27 -4.13
CA PHE A 12 -1.11 -10.49 -3.56
C PHE A 12 -2.21 -11.41 -3.02
N ILE A 13 -1.88 -12.69 -2.87
CA ILE A 13 -2.72 -13.70 -2.24
C ILE A 13 -2.20 -13.91 -0.82
N SER A 14 -3.06 -13.70 0.16
CA SER A 14 -2.80 -14.06 1.56
C SER A 14 -3.64 -15.26 1.99
N SER A 15 -3.35 -15.79 3.18
CA SER A 15 -4.02 -16.95 3.76
C SER A 15 -5.52 -16.77 3.92
N ARG A 16 -5.98 -15.53 4.12
CA ARG A 16 -7.40 -15.18 4.33
C ARG A 16 -8.01 -14.39 3.18
N SER A 17 -7.43 -14.48 1.98
CA SER A 17 -7.98 -13.87 0.76
C SER A 17 -8.90 -14.81 -0.03
N ILE A 18 -9.92 -14.27 -0.70
CA ILE A 18 -10.92 -15.01 -1.51
C ILE A 18 -10.64 -14.79 -3.02
N PRO A 19 -10.94 -15.74 -3.93
CA PRO A 19 -10.40 -17.08 -4.11
C PRO A 19 -9.20 -17.10 -5.09
N ARG A 20 -8.46 -18.22 -5.14
CA ARG A 20 -7.42 -18.48 -6.16
C ARG A 20 -8.02 -18.47 -7.57
N LEU A 21 -7.66 -17.47 -8.36
CA LEU A 21 -8.03 -17.36 -9.76
C LEU A 21 -7.17 -18.30 -10.61
N SER A 22 -7.71 -18.80 -11.72
CA SER A 22 -6.87 -19.39 -12.77
C SER A 22 -5.91 -18.33 -13.32
N GLU A 23 -4.77 -18.74 -13.86
CA GLU A 23 -3.79 -17.83 -14.45
C GLU A 23 -4.41 -16.89 -15.50
N SER A 24 -5.25 -17.43 -16.40
CA SER A 24 -5.99 -16.64 -17.38
C SER A 24 -6.89 -15.56 -16.77
N LYS A 25 -7.57 -15.88 -15.65
CA LYS A 25 -8.43 -14.94 -14.94
C LYS A 25 -7.61 -13.90 -14.17
N ALA A 26 -6.47 -14.29 -13.60
CA ALA A 26 -5.55 -13.38 -12.94
C ALA A 26 -4.99 -12.35 -13.94
N THR A 27 -4.55 -12.81 -15.12
CA THR A 27 -4.04 -11.94 -16.20
C THR A 27 -5.11 -10.97 -16.70
N ALA A 28 -6.31 -11.44 -17.02
CA ALA A 28 -7.41 -10.57 -17.45
C ALA A 28 -7.81 -9.53 -16.39
N ARG A 29 -7.76 -9.92 -15.10
CA ARG A 29 -8.04 -9.01 -13.98
C ARG A 29 -6.97 -7.94 -13.84
N ARG A 30 -5.69 -8.32 -13.93
CA ARG A 30 -4.57 -7.37 -13.94
C ARG A 30 -4.70 -6.36 -15.07
N GLU A 31 -4.95 -6.82 -16.30
CA GLU A 31 -5.12 -5.94 -17.46
C GLU A 31 -6.28 -4.96 -17.29
N ARG A 32 -7.39 -5.42 -16.71
CA ARG A 32 -8.51 -4.55 -16.35
C ARG A 32 -8.10 -3.49 -15.34
N TRP A 33 -7.39 -3.87 -14.27
CA TRP A 33 -6.93 -2.91 -13.26
C TRP A 33 -5.91 -1.91 -13.82
N GLN A 34 -5.00 -2.36 -14.69
CA GLN A 34 -4.05 -1.46 -15.36
C GLN A 34 -4.79 -0.43 -16.22
N ARG A 35 -5.84 -0.83 -16.96
CA ARG A 35 -6.68 0.12 -17.72
C ARG A 35 -7.37 1.13 -16.80
N ILE A 36 -7.88 0.71 -15.66
CA ILE A 36 -8.47 1.63 -14.67
C ILE A 36 -7.41 2.62 -14.16
N ALA A 37 -6.19 2.16 -13.88
CA ALA A 37 -5.09 3.03 -13.47
C ALA A 37 -4.70 4.05 -14.57
N VAL A 38 -4.71 3.66 -15.84
CA VAL A 38 -4.48 4.58 -16.97
C VAL A 38 -5.55 5.67 -17.02
N GLU A 39 -6.83 5.28 -16.97
CA GLU A 39 -7.94 6.24 -17.04
C GLU A 39 -7.97 7.18 -15.83
N ALA A 40 -7.75 6.66 -14.62
CA ALA A 40 -7.66 7.48 -13.42
C ALA A 40 -6.49 8.49 -13.49
N SER A 41 -5.33 8.07 -14.02
CA SER A 41 -4.17 8.96 -14.19
C SER A 41 -4.48 10.10 -15.17
N ARG A 42 -5.20 9.80 -16.27
CA ARG A 42 -5.67 10.80 -17.23
C ARG A 42 -6.66 11.78 -16.60
N GLN A 43 -7.62 11.27 -15.84
CA GLN A 43 -8.66 12.10 -15.21
C GLN A 43 -8.10 13.05 -14.14
N CYS A 44 -7.10 12.62 -13.37
CA CYS A 44 -6.47 13.47 -12.37
C CYS A 44 -5.29 14.31 -12.90
N GLY A 45 -4.95 14.19 -14.20
CA GLY A 45 -3.86 14.95 -14.82
C GLY A 45 -2.46 14.51 -14.40
N ARG A 46 -2.29 13.28 -13.89
CA ARG A 46 -0.99 12.74 -13.48
C ARG A 46 -0.21 12.27 -14.71
N ALA A 47 1.04 12.71 -14.82
CA ALA A 47 1.93 12.30 -15.92
C ALA A 47 2.41 10.84 -15.80
N SER A 48 2.64 10.35 -14.57
CA SER A 48 3.01 8.97 -14.31
C SER A 48 1.78 8.08 -14.12
N ILE A 49 1.79 6.91 -14.74
CA ILE A 49 0.74 5.90 -14.59
C ILE A 49 1.24 4.83 -13.62
N PRO A 50 0.48 4.48 -12.56
CA PRO A 50 0.90 3.43 -11.66
C PRO A 50 0.99 2.08 -12.37
N GLU A 51 2.04 1.33 -12.06
CA GLU A 51 2.16 -0.05 -12.49
C GLU A 51 1.25 -0.94 -11.64
N VAL A 52 0.45 -1.79 -12.30
CA VAL A 52 -0.28 -2.89 -11.66
C VAL A 52 0.41 -4.22 -12.03
N THR A 53 1.07 -4.82 -11.05
CA THR A 53 1.84 -6.06 -11.25
C THR A 53 0.94 -7.28 -11.40
N GLY A 54 1.54 -8.45 -11.69
CA GLY A 54 0.88 -9.73 -11.51
C GLY A 54 0.42 -9.96 -10.07
N ILE A 55 -0.55 -10.85 -9.89
CA ILE A 55 -0.96 -11.32 -8.57
C ILE A 55 0.09 -12.31 -8.08
N VAL A 56 0.75 -12.00 -6.96
CA VAL A 56 1.86 -12.81 -6.41
C VAL A 56 1.48 -13.46 -5.08
N ALA A 57 2.28 -14.41 -4.60
CA ALA A 57 2.14 -14.91 -3.23
C ALA A 57 2.54 -13.84 -2.20
N PHE A 58 2.00 -13.91 -0.98
CA PHE A 58 2.34 -12.97 0.09
C PHE A 58 3.86 -12.88 0.32
N GLU A 59 4.54 -14.03 0.44
CA GLU A 59 5.99 -14.10 0.65
C GLU A 59 6.79 -13.53 -0.52
N GLU A 60 6.34 -13.77 -1.75
CA GLU A 60 6.96 -13.19 -2.95
C GLU A 60 6.83 -11.66 -2.93
N MET A 61 5.67 -11.13 -2.55
CA MET A 61 5.42 -9.70 -2.41
C MET A 61 6.37 -9.04 -1.40
N LEU A 62 6.66 -9.69 -0.27
CA LEU A 62 7.61 -9.16 0.72
C LEU A 62 9.01 -8.92 0.10
N GLY A 63 9.43 -9.78 -0.83
CA GLY A 63 10.69 -9.66 -1.55
C GLY A 63 10.73 -8.54 -2.61
N LEU A 64 9.59 -7.94 -2.95
CA LEU A 64 9.50 -6.85 -3.94
C LEU A 64 9.79 -5.46 -3.34
N LYS A 65 10.01 -5.38 -2.03
CA LYS A 65 10.44 -4.17 -1.34
C LYS A 65 11.84 -3.76 -1.82
N LYS A 66 11.94 -2.55 -2.36
CA LYS A 66 13.18 -1.99 -2.87
C LYS A 66 14.01 -1.42 -1.73
N ARG A 67 15.33 -1.39 -1.92
CA ARG A 67 16.24 -0.71 -0.99
C ARG A 67 15.86 0.77 -0.89
N GLY A 68 15.73 1.27 0.34
CA GLY A 68 15.34 2.65 0.61
C GLY A 68 13.84 2.86 0.82
N GLU A 69 12.99 1.88 0.51
CA GLU A 69 11.56 1.95 0.86
C GLU A 69 11.35 1.65 2.35
N LEU A 70 10.57 2.50 3.03
CA LEU A 70 10.05 2.19 4.36
C LEU A 70 8.89 1.21 4.25
N GLY A 71 9.11 -0.02 4.73
CA GLY A 71 8.10 -1.08 4.73
C GLY A 71 7.14 -0.95 5.91
N ILE A 72 5.84 -0.89 5.64
CA ILE A 72 4.79 -0.82 6.65
C ILE A 72 3.75 -1.89 6.36
N VAL A 73 3.42 -2.72 7.34
CA VAL A 73 2.28 -3.66 7.28
C VAL A 73 1.17 -3.15 8.19
N LEU A 74 0.00 -2.87 7.61
CA LEU A 74 -1.16 -2.44 8.39
C LEU A 74 -1.84 -3.66 9.00
N TRP A 75 -1.93 -3.66 10.32
CA TRP A 75 -2.50 -4.77 11.08
C TRP A 75 -3.48 -4.27 12.15
N GLU A 76 -4.65 -4.89 12.21
CA GLU A 76 -5.73 -4.52 13.13
C GLU A 76 -5.45 -4.87 14.59
N ASP A 77 -4.66 -5.92 14.85
CA ASP A 77 -4.26 -6.31 16.21
C ASP A 77 -2.97 -5.59 16.67
N GLU A 78 -2.41 -4.68 15.87
CA GLU A 78 -1.27 -3.85 16.29
C GLU A 78 -1.73 -2.80 17.31
N SER A 79 -1.33 -2.99 18.56
CA SER A 79 -1.79 -2.19 19.71
C SER A 79 -0.71 -1.27 20.29
N GLU A 80 0.55 -1.45 19.90
CA GLU A 80 1.67 -0.67 20.44
C GLU A 80 2.01 0.51 19.55
N ARG A 81 1.89 0.34 18.22
CA ARG A 81 2.37 1.32 17.24
C ARG A 81 1.31 1.77 16.24
N GLY A 82 0.83 2.99 16.41
CA GLY A 82 0.02 3.67 15.39
C GLY A 82 0.87 4.28 14.27
N ILE A 83 0.27 4.49 13.10
CA ILE A 83 0.95 5.08 11.94
C ILE A 83 1.62 6.43 12.25
N LYS A 84 0.98 7.27 13.08
CA LYS A 84 1.52 8.56 13.49
C LYS A 84 2.89 8.41 14.17
N ALA A 85 3.04 7.42 15.04
CA ALA A 85 4.29 7.18 15.76
C ALA A 85 5.44 6.84 14.81
N ILE A 86 5.17 6.08 13.73
CA ILE A 86 6.15 5.75 12.69
C ILE A 86 6.54 7.01 11.91
N LEU A 87 5.57 7.80 11.47
CA LEU A 87 5.84 8.98 10.62
C LEU A 87 6.53 10.13 11.37
N SER A 88 6.34 10.21 12.70
CA SER A 88 7.03 11.15 13.58
C SER A 88 8.38 10.63 14.10
N ASP A 89 8.76 9.39 13.81
CA ASP A 89 10.02 8.83 14.26
C ASP A 89 11.20 9.41 13.48
N GLU A 90 12.17 9.94 14.20
CA GLU A 90 13.33 10.62 13.61
C GLU A 90 14.19 9.70 12.73
N ARG A 91 14.10 8.38 12.93
CA ARG A 91 14.76 7.38 12.07
C ARG A 91 14.20 7.36 10.65
N TYR A 92 12.95 7.76 10.48
CA TYR A 92 12.21 7.74 9.21
C TYR A 92 11.88 9.14 8.71
N ARG A 93 12.49 10.18 9.30
CA ARG A 93 12.23 11.58 8.95
C ARG A 93 12.36 11.82 7.44
N ASP A 94 13.45 11.32 6.87
CA ASP A 94 13.82 11.52 5.46
C ASP A 94 13.27 10.42 4.53
N SER A 95 12.36 9.57 5.01
CA SER A 95 11.69 8.58 4.17
C SER A 95 10.67 9.24 3.26
N ASP A 96 10.90 9.12 1.96
CA ASP A 96 10.05 9.62 0.87
C ASP A 96 9.44 8.49 0.03
N ASN A 97 9.96 7.27 0.18
CA ASN A 97 9.50 6.07 -0.51
C ASN A 97 8.92 5.06 0.48
N PHE A 98 7.70 4.59 0.23
CA PHE A 98 6.96 3.72 1.14
C PHE A 98 6.49 2.45 0.44
N PHE A 99 6.60 1.32 1.12
CA PHE A 99 5.93 0.08 0.76
C PHE A 99 4.90 -0.23 1.82
N VAL A 100 3.62 0.00 1.51
CA VAL A 100 2.52 -0.26 2.45
C VAL A 100 1.76 -1.52 2.05
N ILE A 101 1.68 -2.47 2.96
CA ILE A 101 0.87 -3.68 2.85
C ILE A 101 -0.47 -3.43 3.54
N VAL A 102 -1.56 -3.64 2.81
CA VAL A 102 -2.93 -3.60 3.33
C VAL A 102 -3.54 -4.99 3.24
N GLY A 103 -4.05 -5.50 4.35
CA GLY A 103 -4.57 -6.87 4.45
C GLY A 103 -5.90 -7.11 3.72
N PRO A 104 -6.26 -8.38 3.51
CA PRO A 104 -7.55 -8.77 2.94
C PRO A 104 -8.69 -8.50 3.93
N GLU A 105 -9.92 -8.75 3.51
CA GLU A 105 -11.14 -8.64 4.34
C GLU A 105 -11.07 -9.50 5.62
N GLY A 106 -10.35 -10.63 5.59
CA GLY A 106 -10.18 -11.51 6.74
C GLY A 106 -9.02 -11.14 7.68
N GLY A 107 -8.36 -10.01 7.44
CA GLY A 107 -7.17 -9.59 8.17
C GLY A 107 -5.94 -10.48 7.89
N PHE A 108 -4.85 -10.19 8.58
CA PHE A 108 -3.63 -11.00 8.55
C PHE A 108 -3.62 -12.03 9.68
N LEU A 109 -3.03 -13.19 9.39
CA LEU A 109 -2.56 -14.08 10.45
C LEU A 109 -1.34 -13.47 11.14
N LYS A 110 -1.16 -13.78 12.42
CA LYS A 110 0.00 -13.32 13.19
C LYS A 110 1.31 -13.73 12.51
N GLU A 111 1.34 -14.95 11.99
CA GLU A 111 2.50 -15.51 11.30
C GLU A 111 2.82 -14.76 9.99
N GLU A 112 1.82 -14.18 9.31
CA GLU A 112 2.03 -13.34 8.12
C GLU A 112 2.67 -12.00 8.51
N VAL A 113 2.23 -11.40 9.62
CA VAL A 113 2.83 -10.16 10.13
C VAL A 113 4.26 -10.40 10.63
N GLU A 114 4.49 -11.51 11.35
CA GLU A 114 5.84 -11.91 11.79
C GLU A 114 6.78 -12.12 10.59
N LYS A 115 6.31 -12.73 9.50
CA LYS A 115 7.07 -12.84 8.25
C LYS A 115 7.38 -11.48 7.63
N ALA A 116 6.42 -10.56 7.60
CA ALA A 116 6.64 -9.20 7.10
C ALA A 116 7.71 -8.49 7.94
N ILE A 117 7.63 -8.59 9.27
CA ILE A 117 8.64 -8.02 10.18
C ILE A 117 10.03 -8.60 9.90
N ALA A 118 10.13 -9.90 9.64
CA ALA A 118 11.38 -10.54 9.24
C ALA A 118 11.94 -10.06 7.88
N HIS A 119 11.12 -9.38 7.06
CA HIS A 119 11.51 -8.71 5.81
C HIS A 119 11.67 -7.19 5.99
N ASP A 120 11.99 -6.75 7.20
CA ASP A 120 12.18 -5.34 7.57
C ASP A 120 10.94 -4.47 7.34
N PHE A 121 9.74 -5.04 7.50
CA PHE A 121 8.51 -4.24 7.61
C PHE A 121 8.23 -3.88 9.07
N ILE A 122 7.53 -2.77 9.25
CA ILE A 122 7.06 -2.32 10.56
C ILE A 122 5.55 -2.54 10.62
N SER A 123 5.08 -3.23 11.65
CA SER A 123 3.63 -3.31 11.92
C SER A 123 3.10 -1.96 12.42
N ALA A 124 1.93 -1.58 11.92
CA ALA A 124 1.26 -0.35 12.29
C ALA A 124 -0.25 -0.53 12.31
N SER A 125 -0.93 0.16 13.23
CA SER A 125 -2.38 0.35 13.16
C SER A 125 -2.76 1.70 12.55
N LEU A 126 -3.93 1.75 11.91
CA LEU A 126 -4.58 2.98 11.43
C LEU A 126 -5.56 3.55 12.48
N GLY A 127 -5.29 3.29 13.76
CA GLY A 127 -6.16 3.66 14.87
C GLY A 127 -7.01 2.49 15.36
N THR A 128 -8.07 2.81 16.11
CA THR A 128 -8.88 1.81 16.84
C THR A 128 -10.01 1.20 16.02
N LEU A 129 -10.27 1.73 14.83
CA LEU A 129 -11.33 1.25 13.96
C LEU A 129 -10.77 0.26 12.94
N ILE A 130 -11.45 -0.87 12.80
CA ILE A 130 -11.19 -1.81 11.70
C ILE A 130 -11.74 -1.18 10.41
N LEU A 131 -10.83 -0.73 9.56
CA LEU A 131 -11.17 -0.17 8.25
C LEU A 131 -11.39 -1.30 7.25
N ARG A 132 -12.39 -1.14 6.37
CA ARG A 132 -12.58 -2.08 5.26
C ARG A 132 -11.39 -2.06 4.31
N THR A 133 -11.16 -3.19 3.63
CA THR A 133 -10.09 -3.38 2.64
C THR A 133 -10.06 -2.31 1.54
N GLU A 134 -11.22 -1.72 1.20
CA GLU A 134 -11.30 -0.63 0.22
C GLU A 134 -10.95 0.74 0.81
N THR A 135 -11.14 0.93 2.12
CA THR A 135 -10.95 2.21 2.81
C THR A 135 -9.52 2.37 3.34
N ALA A 136 -8.93 1.30 3.87
CA ALA A 136 -7.59 1.34 4.44
C ALA A 136 -6.51 1.87 3.46
N PRO A 137 -6.46 1.45 2.18
CA PRO A 137 -5.50 1.98 1.21
C PRO A 137 -5.69 3.48 0.94
N LEU A 138 -6.94 3.95 0.89
CA LEU A 138 -7.24 5.37 0.67
C LEU A 138 -6.81 6.21 1.87
N ALA A 139 -7.08 5.72 3.08
CA ALA A 139 -6.69 6.39 4.32
C ALA A 139 -5.17 6.52 4.44
N ILE A 140 -4.42 5.41 4.29
CA ILE A 140 -2.96 5.46 4.45
C ILE A 140 -2.29 6.30 3.37
N LEU A 141 -2.73 6.21 2.11
CA LEU A 141 -2.18 7.06 1.05
C LEU A 141 -2.45 8.54 1.33
N SER A 142 -3.64 8.89 1.82
CA SER A 142 -3.96 10.28 2.18
C SER A 142 -3.10 10.80 3.33
N ILE A 143 -2.85 9.97 4.34
CA ILE A 143 -1.96 10.31 5.47
C ILE A 143 -0.53 10.52 4.98
N LEU A 144 0.01 9.60 4.18
CA LEU A 144 1.37 9.73 3.63
C LEU A 144 1.51 10.97 2.75
N GLN A 145 0.51 11.24 1.90
CA GLN A 145 0.50 12.43 1.06
C GLN A 145 0.45 13.74 1.86
N TYR A 146 -0.24 13.75 3.00
CA TYR A 146 -0.30 14.92 3.89
C TYR A 146 1.00 15.12 4.68
N GLU A 147 1.54 14.05 5.27
CA GLU A 147 2.71 14.11 6.15
C GLU A 147 4.04 14.25 5.40
N LYS A 148 4.15 13.62 4.22
CA LYS A 148 5.42 13.45 3.49
C LYS A 148 5.32 13.83 2.01
N GLY A 149 4.13 13.79 1.44
CA GLY A 149 3.90 14.05 0.02
C GLY A 149 3.43 15.46 -0.30
N THR A 150 2.76 15.58 -1.45
CA THR A 150 2.41 16.87 -2.06
C THR A 150 1.22 17.58 -1.42
N PHE A 151 0.39 16.89 -0.63
CA PHE A 151 -0.80 17.51 -0.03
C PHE A 151 -0.45 18.45 1.13
N GLY A 152 0.76 18.36 1.69
CA GLY A 152 1.29 19.33 2.65
C GLY A 152 1.95 20.57 2.01
N THR A 153 2.27 20.52 0.71
CA THR A 153 2.91 21.62 -0.01
C THR A 153 1.87 22.50 -0.70
N SER A 154 1.84 23.80 -0.38
CA SER A 154 1.04 24.77 -1.16
C SER A 154 1.63 24.90 -2.56
N GLY A 155 1.18 24.07 -3.49
CA GLY A 155 1.71 24.04 -4.85
C GLY A 155 1.35 25.30 -5.62
N ASN A 156 2.36 26.10 -5.98
CA ASN A 156 2.25 27.04 -7.09
C ASN A 156 2.20 26.19 -8.37
N ARG A 157 1.02 26.08 -9.00
CA ARG A 157 0.87 25.39 -10.28
C ARG A 157 1.46 26.26 -11.39
N THR A 158 2.77 26.15 -11.63
CA THR A 158 3.34 26.60 -12.90
C THR A 158 3.24 25.45 -13.88
N GLY A 159 2.45 25.68 -14.94
CA GLY A 159 2.08 24.68 -15.95
C GLY A 159 3.09 24.46 -17.07
#